data_AF-A0A5N3XSM1-F1
#
_entry.id   AF-A0A5N3XSM1-F1
#
_cell.length_a   1.000
_cell.length_b   1.000
_cell.length_c   1.000
_cell.angle_alpha   90.00
_cell.angle_beta   90.00
_cell.angle_gamma   90.00
#
_symmetry.space_group_name_H-M   'P 1'
#
loop_
_entity.id
_entity.type
_entity.pdbx_description
1 polymer ?
#
loop_
_entity_poly.entity_id
_entity_poly.type
_entity_poly.pdbx_seq_one_letter_code
_entity_poly.pdbx_strand_id
1 'polypeptide(L)' 'MLTKKLKILYMSNNLVKDGAEFVKLAELPCLEGLVFVGNPLEERHCAEENWIEEATKRMPKPKKLDGTPVVKEDEEEDN' A
#
# COMPACT_ATOMS: atom_id res chain seq x y z
N MET A 1 -2.78 21.28 1.45
CA MET A 1 -2.94 19.83 1.71
C MET A 1 -1.56 19.23 1.89
N LEU A 2 -1.24 18.79 3.11
CA LEU A 2 0.13 18.72 3.64
C LEU A 2 1.02 17.58 3.10
N THR A 3 0.51 16.63 2.32
CA THR A 3 1.23 15.35 2.04
C THR A 3 1.33 15.01 0.56
N LYS A 4 1.44 16.01 -0.33
CA LYS A 4 1.57 15.78 -1.79
C LYS A 4 2.92 15.21 -2.25
N LYS A 5 3.90 15.01 -1.37
CA LYS A 5 5.25 14.52 -1.71
C LYS A 5 5.66 13.27 -0.93
N LEU A 6 4.75 12.65 -0.19
CA LEU A 6 5.08 11.47 0.61
C LEU A 6 5.29 10.27 -0.32
N LYS A 7 6.53 9.78 -0.38
CA LYS A 7 6.92 8.65 -1.25
C LYS A 7 6.94 7.30 -0.56
N ILE A 8 7.33 7.26 0.71
CA ILE A 8 7.46 6.01 1.47
C ILE A 8 6.72 6.19 2.79
N LEU A 9 5.81 5.27 3.10
CA LEU A 9 5.08 5.22 4.36
C LEU A 9 5.36 3.90 5.07
N TYR A 10 5.84 3.99 6.31
CA TYR A 10 5.97 2.86 7.22
C TYR A 10 4.83 2.91 8.22
N MET A 11 3.93 1.93 8.15
CA MET A 11 2.75 1.81 8.98
C MET A 11 2.57 0.36 9.48
N SER A 12 3.68 -0.31 9.79
CA SER A 12 3.66 -1.66 10.36
C SER A 12 3.20 -1.68 11.82
N ASN A 13 2.71 -2.83 12.28
CA ASN A 13 2.32 -3.07 13.68
C ASN A 13 1.30 -2.07 14.23
N ASN A 14 0.40 -1.59 13.37
CA ASN A 14 -0.72 -0.74 13.77
C ASN A 14 -1.99 -1.58 13.95
N LEU A 15 -3.08 -0.96 14.40
CA LEU A 15 -4.36 -1.64 14.64
C LEU A 15 -5.36 -1.43 13.50
N VAL A 16 -4.89 -1.30 12.25
CA VAL A 16 -5.80 -1.12 11.11
C VAL A 16 -6.49 -2.44 10.78
N LYS A 17 -7.81 -2.47 10.93
CA LYS A 17 -8.65 -3.65 10.69
C LYS A 17 -9.59 -3.49 9.49
N ASP A 18 -9.83 -2.25 9.08
CA ASP A 18 -10.79 -1.89 8.05
C ASP A 18 -10.07 -1.50 6.76
N GLY A 19 -10.50 -2.06 5.64
CA GLY A 19 -10.03 -1.69 4.31
C GLY A 19 -10.33 -0.23 3.96
N ALA A 20 -11.33 0.40 4.56
CA ALA A 20 -11.64 1.81 4.35
C ALA A 20 -10.47 2.74 4.74
N GLU A 21 -9.74 2.43 5.82
CA GLU A 21 -8.54 3.17 6.21
C GLU A 21 -7.41 2.97 5.19
N PHE A 22 -7.30 1.78 4.61
CA PHE A 22 -6.32 1.47 3.57
C PHE A 22 -6.61 2.23 2.27
N VAL A 23 -7.88 2.39 1.88
CA VAL A 23 -8.29 3.15 0.69
C VAL A 23 -7.89 4.63 0.79
N LYS A 24 -7.87 5.22 2.00
CA LYS A 24 -7.37 6.59 2.19
C LYS A 24 -5.90 6.74 1.80
N LEU A 25 -5.10 5.69 1.91
CA LEU A 25 -3.71 5.70 1.46
C LEU A 25 -3.59 5.82 -0.07
N ALA A 26 -4.59 5.34 -0.83
CA ALA A 26 -4.64 5.48 -2.28
C ALA A 26 -4.87 6.93 -2.74
N GLU A 27 -5.34 7.81 -1.86
CA GLU A 27 -5.44 9.25 -2.13
C GLU A 27 -4.08 9.95 -2.13
N LEU A 28 -3.00 9.30 -1.68
CA LEU A 28 -1.64 9.83 -1.69
C LEU A 28 -1.03 9.68 -3.09
N PRO A 29 -0.91 10.76 -3.89
CA PRO A 29 -0.59 10.64 -5.31
C PRO A 29 0.87 10.22 -5.56
N CYS A 30 1.77 10.48 -4.62
CA CYS A 30 3.20 10.19 -4.76
C CYS A 30 3.66 8.99 -3.94
N LEU A 31 2.75 8.21 -3.36
CA LEU A 31 3.12 7.07 -2.52
C LEU A 31 3.63 5.91 -3.38
N GLU A 32 4.94 5.69 -3.34
CA GLU A 32 5.64 4.65 -4.10
C GLU A 32 5.94 3.41 -3.24
N GLY A 33 6.07 3.57 -1.92
CA GLY A 33 6.42 2.48 -1.00
C GLY A 33 5.53 2.45 0.24
N LEU A 34 5.00 1.28 0.57
CA LEU A 34 4.21 1.05 1.77
C LEU A 34 4.72 -0.18 2.54
N VAL A 35 4.88 -0.05 3.85
CA VAL A 35 5.05 -1.19 4.76
C VAL A 35 3.86 -1.20 5.72
N PHE A 36 3.09 -2.28 5.69
CA PHE A 36 1.82 -2.47 6.38
C PHE A 36 1.75 -3.80 7.17
N VAL A 37 2.82 -4.60 7.16
CA VAL A 37 2.94 -5.84 7.96
C VAL A 37 2.56 -5.65 9.43
N GLY A 38 1.85 -6.62 10.00
CA GLY A 38 1.48 -6.64 11.42
C GLY A 38 0.26 -5.78 11.75
N ASN A 39 -0.50 -5.38 10.73
CA ASN A 39 -1.85 -4.85 10.91
C ASN A 39 -2.85 -6.01 10.85
N PRO A 40 -3.93 -6.02 11.65
CA PRO A 40 -4.93 -7.09 11.59
C PRO A 40 -5.56 -7.28 10.20
N LEU A 41 -5.67 -6.21 9.40
CA LEU A 41 -6.11 -6.29 8.00
C LEU A 41 -5.12 -7.08 7.14
N GLU A 42 -3.83 -6.80 7.28
CA GLU A 42 -2.77 -7.52 6.55
C GLU A 42 -2.69 -8.95 7.02
N GLU A 43 -2.62 -9.21 8.32
CA GLU A 43 -2.54 -10.57 8.88
C GLU A 43 -3.68 -11.47 8.39
N ARG A 44 -4.91 -10.93 8.32
CA ARG A 44 -6.08 -11.66 7.80
C ARG A 44 -5.89 -12.07 6.34
N HIS A 45 -5.51 -11.14 5.48
CA HIS A 45 -5.32 -11.39 4.06
C HIS A 45 -4.04 -12.19 3.76
N CYS A 46 -3.03 -12.08 4.63
CA CYS A 46 -1.80 -12.86 4.58
C CYS A 46 -2.09 -14.33 4.92
N ALA A 47 -2.95 -14.59 5.91
CA ALA A 47 -3.44 -15.94 6.22
C ALA A 47 -4.30 -16.56 5.10
N GLU A 48 -4.95 -15.72 4.28
CA GLU A 48 -5.70 -16.12 3.09
C GLU A 48 -4.82 -16.15 1.82
N GLU A 49 -3.51 -15.89 1.94
CA GLU A 49 -2.54 -15.80 0.84
C GLU A 49 -2.91 -14.81 -0.28
N ASN A 50 -3.80 -13.84 0.00
CA ASN A 50 -4.35 -12.89 -0.98
C ASN A 50 -3.96 -11.43 -0.71
N TRP A 51 -3.06 -11.19 0.24
CA TRP A 51 -2.68 -9.83 0.66
C TRP A 51 -2.18 -8.95 -0.46
N ILE A 52 -1.24 -9.43 -1.28
CA ILE A 52 -0.67 -8.64 -2.38
C ILE A 52 -1.76 -8.28 -3.41
N GLU A 53 -2.65 -9.21 -3.75
CA GLU A 53 -3.75 -8.95 -4.69
C GLU A 53 -4.74 -7.91 -4.14
N GLU A 54 -5.19 -8.08 -2.90
CA GLU A 54 -6.14 -7.15 -2.28
C GLU A 54 -5.54 -5.76 -2.05
N ALA A 55 -4.28 -5.68 -1.61
CA ALA A 55 -3.57 -4.43 -1.44
C ALA A 55 -3.37 -3.71 -2.77
N THR A 56 -2.94 -4.42 -3.82
CA THR A 56 -2.71 -3.82 -5.14
C THR A 56 -4.00 -3.51 -5.91
N LYS A 57 -5.11 -4.15 -5.58
CA LYS A 57 -6.45 -3.81 -6.09
C LYS A 57 -7.00 -2.54 -5.47
N ARG A 58 -6.82 -2.35 -4.15
CA ARG A 58 -7.27 -1.16 -3.42
C ARG A 58 -6.34 0.04 -3.63
N MET A 59 -5.04 -0.23 -3.78
CA MET A 59 -4.00 0.76 -3.97
C MET A 59 -3.09 0.33 -5.13
N PRO A 60 -3.40 0.69 -6.38
CA PRO A 60 -2.68 0.21 -7.56
C PRO A 60 -1.32 0.88 -7.79
N LYS A 61 -1.03 2.01 -7.12
CA LYS A 61 0.14 2.85 -7.34
C LYS A 61 1.48 2.44 -6.67
N PRO A 62 1.56 1.61 -5.61
CA PRO A 62 2.83 1.38 -4.93
C PRO A 62 3.74 0.53 -5.80
N LYS A 63 4.97 1.00 -5.98
CA LYS A 63 6.07 0.24 -6.59
C LYS A 63 6.60 -0.84 -5.64
N LYS A 64 6.42 -0.65 -4.32
CA LYS A 64 6.90 -1.56 -3.29
C LYS A 64 5.90 -1.70 -2.14
N LEU A 65 5.51 -2.94 -1.83
CA LEU A 65 4.62 -3.29 -0.74
C LEU A 65 5.33 -4.31 0.17
N ASP A 66 5.47 -3.99 1.46
CA ASP A 66 6.03 -4.88 2.50
C ASP A 66 7.43 -5.44 2.20
N GLY A 67 8.23 -4.70 1.44
CA GLY A 67 9.56 -5.18 1.01
C GLY A 67 9.54 -5.84 -0.37
N THR A 68 8.38 -6.27 -0.85
CA THR A 68 8.18 -6.91 -2.14
C THR A 68 7.96 -5.86 -3.24
N PRO A 69 8.75 -5.88 -4.32
CA PRO A 69 8.47 -5.06 -5.49
C PRO A 69 7.13 -5.49 -6.09
N VAL A 70 6.20 -4.56 -6.18
CA VAL A 70 4.95 -4.79 -6.94
C VAL A 70 5.24 -4.28 -8.33
N VAL A 71 5.59 -5.20 -9.22
CA VAL A 71 5.77 -4.88 -10.64
C VAL A 71 4.38 -4.85 -11.26
N LYS A 72 3.75 -3.68 -11.23
CA LYS A 72 2.77 -3.34 -12.24
C LYS A 72 3.50 -2.58 -13.33
N GLU A 73 3.35 -3.05 -14.56
CA GLU A 73 3.75 -2.37 -15.77
C GLU A 73 2.93 -1.07 -15.89
N ASP A 74 3.22 -0.08 -15.05
CA ASP A 74 2.77 1.28 -15.29
C ASP A 74 3.95 2.01 -15.91
N GLU A 75 3.78 2.22 -17.22
CA GLU A 75 4.55 3.02 -18.14
C GLU A 75 4.94 4.38 -17.53
N GLU A 76 6.12 4.85 -17.95
CA GLU A 76 6.55 6.24 -18.06
C GLU A 76 5.63 7.32 -17.46
N GLU A 77 6.15 8.08 -16.48
CA GLU A 77 5.96 9.55 -16.45
C GLU A 77 6.90 10.17 -15.38
N ASP A 78 8.07 10.61 -15.83
CA ASP A 78 8.67 11.86 -15.37
C ASP A 78 9.29 12.51 -16.62
N ASN A 79 8.56 13.51 -17.14
CA ASN A 79 8.95 14.43 -18.21
C ASN A 79 9.79 15.58 -17.64
#